data_AF-A0A066RVN4-F1
#
_entry.id   AF-A0A066RVN4-F1
#
_cell.length_a   1.000
_cell.length_b   1.000
_cell.length_c   1.000
_cell.angle_alpha   90.00
_cell.angle_beta   90.00
_cell.angle_gamma   90.00
#
_symmetry.space_group_name_H-M   'P 1'
#
loop_
_entity.id
_entity.type
_entity.pdbx_description
1 polymer ?
#
loop_
_entity_poly.entity_id
_entity_poly.type
_entity_poly.pdbx_seq_one_letter_code
_entity_poly.pdbx_strand_id
1 'polypeptide(L)' 'MASLYLLIPIAIIFVCIAVAVFIWAVKSEQFEDLERQGYDILFDENDDSTKSEPPSKASKVEKKS' A
#
# COMPACT_ATOMS: atom_id res chain seq x y z
N MET A 1 41.87 11.39 0.91
CA MET A 1 41.59 10.01 0.48
C MET A 1 40.97 9.14 1.59
N ALA A 2 40.10 9.69 2.44
CA ALA A 2 39.52 8.97 3.59
C ALA A 2 38.00 8.78 3.51
N SER A 3 37.30 9.57 2.67
CA SER A 3 35.84 9.55 2.57
C SER A 3 35.29 8.23 2.04
N LEU A 4 36.02 7.53 1.16
CA LEU A 4 35.60 6.23 0.62
C LEU A 4 35.44 5.17 1.71
N TYR A 5 36.28 5.18 2.75
CA TYR A 5 36.16 4.23 3.86
C TYR A 5 34.88 4.42 4.68
N LEU A 6 34.31 5.63 4.67
CA LEU A 6 33.03 5.93 5.30
C LEU A 6 31.85 5.68 4.32
N LEU A 7 32.05 5.97 3.04
CA LEU A 7 31.01 5.85 2.01
C LEU A 7 30.67 4.39 1.66
N ILE A 8 31.67 3.51 1.60
CA ILE A 8 31.48 2.08 1.30
C ILE A 8 30.53 1.38 2.30
N PRO A 9 30.74 1.45 3.63
CA PRO A 9 29.85 0.79 4.58
C PRO A 9 28.44 1.40 4.57
N ILE A 10 28.31 2.71 4.38
CA ILE A 10 27.01 3.37 4.24
C ILE A 10 26.27 2.84 3.01
N ALA A 11 26.94 2.73 1.86
CA ALA A 11 26.34 2.19 0.65
C ALA A 11 25.88 0.73 0.83
N ILE A 12 26.67 -0.10 1.53
CA ILE A 12 26.30 -1.48 1.85
C ILE A 12 25.01 -1.51 2.69
N ILE A 13 24.88 -0.63 3.70
CA ILE A 13 23.67 -0.55 4.52
C ILE A 13 22.45 -0.21 3.65
N PHE A 14 22.57 0.78 2.75
CA PHE A 14 21.48 1.13 1.85
C PHE A 14 21.08 -0.04 0.94
N VAL A 15 22.06 -0.76 0.38
CA VAL A 15 21.80 -1.94 -0.46
C VAL A 15 21.10 -3.04 0.35
N CYS A 16 21.55 -3.32 1.57
CA CYS A 16 20.91 -4.30 2.45
C CYS A 16 19.45 -3.94 2.76
N ILE A 17 19.17 -2.66 3.05
CA ILE A 17 17.80 -2.18 3.28
C ILE A 17 16.95 -2.34 2.02
N ALA A 18 17.48 -1.93 0.86
CA ALA A 18 16.77 -2.05 -0.41
C ALA A 18 16.42 -3.51 -0.74
N VAL A 19 17.36 -4.44 -0.55
CA VAL A 19 17.13 -5.87 -0.76
C VAL A 19 16.10 -6.42 0.25
N ALA A 20 16.17 -6.02 1.52
CA ALA A 20 15.19 -6.44 2.52
C ALA A 20 13.77 -5.98 2.18
N VAL A 21 13.61 -4.71 1.79
CA VAL A 21 12.33 -4.15 1.34
C VAL A 21 11.85 -4.86 0.07
N PHE A 22 12.75 -5.13 -0.88
CA PHE A 22 12.41 -5.84 -2.11
C PHE A 22 11.91 -7.26 -1.85
N ILE A 23 12.61 -8.04 -1.01
CA ILE A 23 12.17 -9.39 -0.64
C ILE A 23 10.84 -9.34 0.11
N TRP A 24 10.65 -8.36 1.00
CA TRP A 24 9.38 -8.16 1.68
C TRP A 24 8.25 -7.85 0.70
N ALA A 25 8.45 -6.96 -0.26
CA ALA A 25 7.46 -6.60 -1.28
C ALA A 25 7.09 -7.78 -2.18
N VAL A 26 8.08 -8.56 -2.64
CA VAL A 26 7.86 -9.78 -3.45
C VAL A 26 7.00 -10.79 -2.69
N LYS A 27 7.25 -10.94 -1.38
CA LYS A 27 6.47 -11.85 -0.53
C LYS A 27 5.09 -11.28 -0.15
N SER A 28 4.88 -9.97 -0.26
CA SER A 28 3.69 -9.29 0.26
C SER A 28 2.45 -9.36 -0.65
N GLU A 29 2.41 -10.19 -1.69
CA GLU A 29 1.26 -10.32 -2.61
C GLU A 29 0.67 -8.96 -3.08
N GLN A 30 1.51 -7.91 -3.16
CA GLN A 30 1.10 -6.55 -3.58
C GLN A 30 0.58 -6.48 -5.03
N PHE A 31 0.62 -7.61 -5.75
CA PHE A 31 0.05 -7.76 -7.08
C PHE A 31 -1.45 -8.06 -7.06
N GLU A 32 -1.97 -8.71 -6.00
CA GLU A 32 -3.40 -9.00 -5.83
C GLU A 32 -4.22 -7.70 -5.66
N ASP A 33 -3.62 -6.68 -5.03
CA ASP A 33 -4.27 -5.38 -4.81
C ASP A 33 -4.40 -4.56 -6.12
N LEU A 34 -3.48 -4.75 -7.08
CA LEU A 34 -3.55 -4.13 -8.41
C LEU A 34 -4.57 -4.82 -9.32
N GLU A 35 -4.72 -6.14 -9.21
CA GLU A 35 -5.71 -6.91 -9.98
C GLU A 35 -7.15 -6.54 -9.56
N ARG A 36 -7.38 -6.32 -8.27
CA ARG A 36 -8.68 -5.91 -7.75
C ARG A 36 -9.09 -4.50 -8.18
N GLN A 37 -8.16 -3.55 -8.24
CA GLN A 37 -8.44 -2.17 -8.69
C GLN A 37 -8.64 -2.07 -10.21
N GLY A 38 -7.98 -2.92 -11.00
CA GLY A 38 -8.14 -2.97 -12.46
C GLY A 38 -9.48 -3.55 -12.93
N TYR A 39 -10.11 -4.41 -12.12
CA TYR A 39 -11.44 -4.94 -12.40
C TYR A 39 -12.54 -3.88 -12.18
N ASP A 40 -12.41 -3.05 -11.16
CA ASP A 40 -13.38 -1.99 -10.83
C ASP A 40 -13.47 -0.95 -11.97
N ILE A 41 -12.35 -0.52 -12.55
CA ILE A 41 -12.36 0.55 -13.57
C ILE A 41 -12.92 0.13 -14.94
N LEU A 42 -12.96 -1.17 -15.24
CA LEU A 42 -13.44 -1.70 -16.53
C LEU A 42 -14.88 -2.23 -16.48
N PHE A 43 -15.40 -2.57 -15.30
CA PHE A 43 -16.71 -3.21 -15.13
C PHE A 43 -17.73 -2.38 -14.32
N ASP A 44 -17.35 -1.23 -13.76
CA ASP A 44 -18.25 -0.35 -13.00
C ASP A 44 -19.26 0.44 -13.88
N GLU A 45 -19.22 0.29 -15.21
CA GLU A 45 -20.15 0.99 -16.12
C GLU A 45 -21.39 0.14 -16.53
N ASN A 46 -21.55 -1.09 -16.03
CA ASN A 46 -22.64 -1.98 -16.48
C ASN A 46 -23.62 -2.50 -15.41
N ASP A 47 -23.49 -2.12 -14.14
CA ASP A 47 -24.47 -2.49 -13.11
C ASP A 47 -25.11 -1.26 -12.45
N ASP A 48 -25.84 -0.49 -13.26
CA ASP A 48 -27.05 0.21 -12.80
C ASP A 48 -28.11 -0.82 -12.39
N SER A 49 -27.88 -1.55 -11.31
CA SER A 49 -28.97 -2.20 -10.58
C SER A 49 -28.65 -2.39 -9.10
N THR A 50 -28.93 -1.32 -8.36
CA THR A 50 -29.63 -1.39 -7.06
C THR A 50 -28.80 -1.92 -5.87
N LYS A 51 -28.04 -1.04 -5.19
CA LYS A 51 -28.08 -1.01 -3.71
C LYS A 51 -27.64 0.32 -3.10
N SER A 52 -28.65 1.13 -2.80
CA SER A 52 -28.88 1.81 -1.52
C SER A 52 -27.68 2.17 -0.62
N GLU A 53 -27.50 3.50 -0.56
CA GLU A 53 -27.23 4.34 0.62
C GLU A 53 -25.82 4.41 1.27
N PRO A 54 -25.42 5.64 1.67
CA PRO A 54 -24.17 5.91 2.38
C PRO A 54 -24.33 5.62 3.88
N PRO A 55 -23.21 5.47 4.60
CA PRO A 55 -23.09 6.31 5.78
C PRO A 55 -21.73 6.98 5.84
N SER A 56 -21.78 8.29 5.65
CA SER A 56 -21.09 9.25 6.49
C SER A 56 -20.82 8.65 7.88
N LYS A 57 -19.55 8.34 8.17
CA LYS A 57 -19.07 8.21 9.55
C LYS A 57 -18.64 9.59 10.05
N ALA A 58 -19.58 10.53 10.07
CA ALA A 58 -19.60 11.56 11.09
C ALA A 58 -20.59 11.08 12.17
N SER A 59 -20.16 11.10 13.43
CA SER A 59 -20.99 10.99 14.63
C SER A 59 -21.43 9.59 15.07
N LYS A 60 -20.58 8.93 15.88
CA LYS A 60 -21.04 8.27 17.11
C LYS A 60 -20.01 8.40 18.24
N VAL A 61 -19.81 9.64 18.70
CA VAL A 61 -19.52 9.89 20.12
C VAL A 61 -20.87 9.81 20.82
N GLU A 62 -21.28 8.60 21.16
CA GLU A 62 -22.29 8.38 22.18
C GLU A 62 -21.76 7.26 23.08
N LYS A 63 -21.02 7.68 24.09
CA LYS A 63 -20.91 6.96 25.35
C LYS A 63 -21.00 7.97 26.48
N LYS A 64 -22.15 7.95 27.15
CA LYS A 64 -22.27 7.93 28.60
C LYS A 64 -22.08 9.28 29.31
N SER A 65 -23.18 10.01 29.50
CA SER A 65 -23.74 10.35 30.82
C SER A 65 -24.94 11.28 30.70
#